data_AF-A0A7K2Q7B9-F1
#
_entry.id   AF-A0A7K2Q7B9-F1
#
_cell.length_a   1.000
_cell.length_b   1.000
_cell.length_c   1.000
_cell.angle_alpha   90.00
_cell.angle_beta   90.00
_cell.angle_gamma   90.00
#
_symmetry.space_group_name_H-M   'P 1'
#
loop_
_entity.id
_entity.type
_entity.pdbx_description
1 polymer ?
#
loop_
_entity_poly.entity_id
_entity_poly.type
_entity_poly.pdbx_seq_one_letter_code
_entity_poly.pdbx_strand_id
1 'polypeptide(L)'
;RVTRAPGLQPLRLAATLYVDVFRGIPTLLLVFLVGFGLPALQLQGTPSEPWVLGVIALVLSYGAYVGEVLRAGLNSVHPSQRSAARALGLSERQTLRHVVLP
;
A
#
# COMPACT_ATOMS: atom_id res chain seq x y z
N ARG A 1 -6.99 -10.25 -7.31
CA ARG A 1 -7.49 -8.84 -7.26
C ARG A 1 -8.90 -8.88 -6.68
N VAL A 2 -9.11 -8.24 -5.53
CA VAL A 2 -10.31 -8.43 -4.71
C VAL A 2 -11.52 -7.65 -5.24
N THR A 3 -11.32 -6.48 -5.87
CA THR A 3 -12.41 -5.72 -6.51
C THR A 3 -12.30 -5.77 -8.04
N ARG A 4 -13.41 -6.05 -8.73
CA ARG A 4 -13.52 -6.06 -10.20
C ARG A 4 -14.23 -4.84 -10.78
N ALA A 5 -14.57 -3.85 -9.96
CA ALA A 5 -15.29 -2.65 -10.41
C ALA A 5 -14.43 -1.78 -11.36
N PRO A 6 -14.89 -1.49 -12.59
CA PRO A 6 -14.14 -0.68 -13.56
C PRO A 6 -13.83 0.74 -13.05
N GLY A 7 -14.72 1.35 -12.27
CA GLY A 7 -14.52 2.70 -11.72
C GLY A 7 -13.33 2.83 -10.76
N LEU A 8 -12.81 1.73 -10.22
CA LEU A 8 -11.65 1.72 -9.32
C LEU A 8 -10.32 1.52 -10.05
N GLN A 9 -10.32 1.49 -11.39
CA GLN A 9 -9.10 1.34 -12.18
C GLN A 9 -8.06 2.45 -11.93
N PRO A 10 -8.40 3.75 -11.90
CA PRO A 10 -7.42 4.81 -11.65
C PRO A 10 -6.77 4.66 -10.27
N LEU A 11 -7.57 4.38 -9.24
CA LEU A 11 -7.08 4.16 -7.88
C LEU A 11 -6.13 2.95 -7.80
N ARG A 12 -6.48 1.86 -8.49
CA ARG A 12 -5.61 0.68 -8.57
C ARG A 12 -4.28 0.98 -9.24
N LEU A 13 -4.30 1.77 -10.32
CA LEU A 13 -3.08 2.15 -11.03
C LEU A 13 -2.20 3.01 -10.13
N ALA A 14 -2.77 4.02 -9.47
CA ALA A 14 -2.06 4.88 -8.53
C ALA A 14 -1.44 4.07 -7.37
N ALA A 15 -2.19 3.14 -6.78
CA ALA A 15 -1.69 2.28 -5.71
C ALA A 15 -0.58 1.34 -6.20
N THR A 16 -0.71 0.79 -7.42
CA THR A 16 0.33 -0.08 -8.01
C THR A 16 1.61 0.72 -8.26
N LEU A 17 1.50 1.89 -8.87
CA LEU A 17 2.63 2.76 -9.13
C LEU A 17 3.33 3.19 -7.83
N TYR A 18 2.56 3.59 -6.81
CA TYR A 18 3.09 3.91 -5.49
C TYR A 18 3.91 2.74 -4.92
N VAL A 19 3.32 1.53 -4.87
CA VAL A 19 4.00 0.34 -4.31
C VAL A 19 5.26 0.00 -5.10
N ASP A 20 5.19 0.00 -6.43
CA ASP A 20 6.30 -0.38 -7.30
C ASP A 20 7.47 0.62 -7.20
N VAL A 21 7.17 1.93 -7.21
CA VAL A 21 8.20 2.98 -7.11
C VAL A 21 8.90 2.95 -5.76
N PHE A 22 8.15 2.99 -4.65
CA PHE A 22 8.76 3.13 -3.33
C PHE A 22 9.40 1.84 -2.80
N ARG A 23 9.06 0.66 -3.35
CA ARG A 23 9.79 -0.59 -3.09
C ARG A 23 11.00 -0.77 -3.98
N GLY A 24 11.02 -0.16 -5.17
CA GLY A 24 12.15 -0.20 -6.10
C GLY A 24 13.31 0.71 -5.70
N ILE A 25 13.06 1.70 -4.85
CA ILE A 25 14.07 2.65 -4.37
C ILE A 25 14.64 2.16 -3.02
N PRO A 26 15.97 2.08 -2.84
CA PRO A 26 16.58 1.80 -1.55
C PRO A 26 16.10 2.82 -0.49
N THR A 27 15.65 2.36 0.67
CA THR A 27 15.10 3.26 1.72
C THR A 27 16.07 4.37 2.13
N LEU A 28 17.37 4.06 2.19
CA LEU A 28 18.39 5.07 2.47
C LEU A 28 18.42 6.17 1.42
N LEU A 29 18.32 5.81 0.12
CA LEU A 29 18.23 6.78 -0.97
C LEU A 29 16.97 7.64 -0.87
N LEU A 30 15.85 7.05 -0.43
CA LEU A 30 14.61 7.80 -0.21
C LEU A 30 14.73 8.80 0.94
N VAL A 31 15.41 8.43 2.03
CA VAL A 31 15.74 9.35 3.14
C VAL A 31 16.60 10.52 2.63
N PHE A 32 17.60 10.26 1.80
CA PHE A 32 18.40 11.33 1.18
C PHE A 32 17.55 12.22 0.25
N LEU A 33 16.72 11.61 -0.61
CA LEU A 33 15.87 12.34 -1.54
C LEU A 33 14.87 13.25 -0.83
N VAL A 34 14.24 12.77 0.24
CA VAL A 34 13.29 13.56 1.02
C VAL A 34 14.04 14.57 1.91
N GLY A 35 15.11 14.15 2.58
CA GLY A 35 15.86 14.99 3.51
C GLY A 35 16.57 16.18 2.85
N PHE A 36 17.09 16.00 1.63
CA PHE A 36 17.81 17.04 0.91
C PHE A 36 17.04 17.58 -0.30
N GLY A 37 16.28 16.72 -1.00
CA GLY A 37 15.56 17.09 -2.20
C GLY A 37 14.36 17.99 -1.93
N LEU A 38 13.54 17.70 -0.91
CA LEU A 38 12.39 18.57 -0.58
C LEU A 38 12.83 19.99 -0.18
N PRO A 39 13.78 20.19 0.76
CA PRO A 39 14.28 21.52 1.09
C PRO A 39 14.91 22.26 -0.11
N ALA A 40 15.58 21.55 -1.02
CA ALA A 40 16.19 22.14 -2.21
C ALA A 40 15.16 22.74 -3.19
N LEU A 41 13.89 22.34 -3.13
CA LEU A 41 12.83 22.92 -3.96
C LEU A 41 12.38 24.32 -3.50
N GLN A 42 12.77 24.75 -2.30
CA GLN A 42 12.45 26.07 -1.73
C GLN A 42 10.94 26.41 -1.76
N LEU A 43 10.09 25.39 -1.61
CA LEU A 43 8.64 25.54 -1.63
C LEU A 43 8.16 26.16 -0.31
N GLN A 44 7.22 27.10 -0.39
CA GLN A 44 6.60 27.66 0.81
C GLN A 44 5.70 26.60 1.48
N GLY A 45 5.85 26.45 2.80
CA GLY A 45 5.03 25.54 3.61
C GLY A 45 5.53 24.09 3.67
N THR A 46 6.68 23.75 3.08
CA THR A 46 7.29 22.43 3.30
C THR A 46 8.03 22.36 4.64
N PRO A 47 7.97 21.21 5.34
CA PRO A 47 8.75 21.01 6.55
C PRO A 47 10.25 21.07 6.24
N SER A 48 11.04 21.54 7.20
CA SER A 48 12.51 21.66 7.11
C SER A 48 13.23 20.86 8.20
N GLU A 49 12.48 20.39 9.18
CA GLU A 49 12.92 19.70 10.37
C GLU A 49 13.37 18.28 9.98
N PRO A 50 14.64 17.91 10.20
CA PRO A 50 15.18 16.64 9.72
C PRO A 50 14.41 15.40 10.20
N TRP A 51 13.87 15.45 11.42
CA TRP A 51 13.07 14.35 11.95
C TRP A 51 11.72 14.20 11.22
N VAL A 52 11.08 15.29 10.81
CA VAL A 52 9.82 15.26 10.03
C VAL A 52 10.09 14.68 8.65
N LEU A 53 11.15 15.15 7.98
CA LEU A 53 11.56 14.62 6.68
C LEU A 53 11.93 13.14 6.77
N GLY A 54 12.61 12.72 7.83
CA GLY A 54 12.89 11.31 8.13
C GLY A 54 11.61 10.48 8.27
N VAL A 55 10.63 10.95 9.04
CA VAL A 55 9.33 10.28 9.19
C VAL A 55 8.61 10.16 7.85
N ILE A 56 8.59 11.23 7.04
CA ILE A 56 7.98 11.21 5.70
C ILE A 56 8.62 10.13 4.83
N ALA A 57 9.95 10.10 4.75
CA ALA A 57 10.67 9.10 3.96
C ALA A 57 10.36 7.67 4.42
N LEU A 58 10.37 7.43 5.73
CA LEU A 58 10.09 6.12 6.30
C LEU A 58 8.64 5.69 6.08
N VAL A 59 7.66 6.59 6.23
CA VAL A 59 6.25 6.30 5.96
C VAL A 59 6.03 5.97 4.49
N LEU A 60 6.66 6.71 3.58
CA LEU A 60 6.59 6.43 2.14
C LEU A 60 7.16 5.05 1.79
N SER A 61 8.35 4.73 2.30
CA SER A 61 8.98 3.42 2.07
C SER A 61 8.16 2.30 2.73
N TYR A 62 7.91 2.39 4.03
CA TYR A 62 7.31 1.32 4.82
C TYR A 62 5.84 1.10 4.45
N GLY A 63 5.09 2.16 4.15
CA GLY A 63 3.71 2.06 3.66
C GLY A 63 3.59 1.21 2.39
N ALA A 64 4.53 1.36 1.45
CA ALA A 64 4.59 0.54 0.25
C ALA A 64 4.87 -0.95 0.55
N TYR A 65 5.81 -1.23 1.47
CA TYR A 65 6.09 -2.61 1.91
C TYR A 65 4.89 -3.24 2.61
N VAL A 66 4.28 -2.55 3.58
CA VAL A 66 3.11 -3.05 4.33
C VAL A 66 1.94 -3.29 3.39
N GLY A 67 1.68 -2.38 2.45
CA GLY A 67 0.64 -2.56 1.44
C GLY A 67 0.83 -3.84 0.63
N GLU A 68 2.06 -4.15 0.25
CA GLU A 68 2.38 -5.41 -0.42
C GLU A 68 2.19 -6.63 0.48
N VAL A 69 2.67 -6.58 1.72
CA VAL A 69 2.52 -7.68 2.68
C VAL A 69 1.05 -8.01 2.88
N LEU A 70 0.19 -7.00 3.07
CA LEU A 70 -1.26 -7.19 3.16
C LEU A 70 -1.83 -7.79 1.87
N ARG A 71 -1.40 -7.31 0.69
CA ARG A 71 -1.82 -7.87 -0.60
C ARG A 71 -1.41 -9.34 -0.72
N ALA A 72 -0.18 -9.68 -0.34
CA ALA A 72 0.34 -11.04 -0.40
C ALA A 72 -0.41 -11.96 0.57
N GLY A 73 -0.66 -11.50 1.80
CA GLY A 73 -1.46 -12.23 2.80
C GLY A 73 -2.90 -12.48 2.32
N LEU A 74 -3.55 -11.49 1.72
CA LEU A 74 -4.88 -11.71 1.13
C LEU A 74 -4.87 -12.74 -0.01
N ASN A 75 -3.80 -12.78 -0.81
CA ASN A 75 -3.69 -13.72 -1.94
C ASN A 75 -3.22 -15.11 -1.51
N SER A 76 -2.60 -15.27 -0.34
CA SER A 76 -2.16 -16.59 0.17
C SER A 76 -3.34 -17.47 0.59
N VAL A 77 -4.49 -16.88 0.92
CA VAL A 77 -5.71 -17.63 1.24
C VAL A 77 -6.18 -18.43 0.02
N HIS A 78 -6.19 -19.76 0.17
CA HIS A 78 -6.55 -20.69 -0.89
C HIS A 78 -7.95 -20.40 -1.45
N PRO A 79 -8.17 -20.43 -2.78
CA PRO A 79 -9.46 -20.10 -3.38
C PRO A 79 -10.65 -20.93 -2.87
N SER A 80 -10.42 -22.18 -2.46
CA SER A 80 -11.46 -23.06 -1.90
C SER A 80 -12.11 -22.50 -0.64
N GLN A 81 -11.37 -21.74 0.19
CA GLN A 81 -11.93 -21.11 1.40
C GLN A 81 -13.01 -20.09 1.03
N ARG A 82 -12.77 -19.32 -0.04
CA ARG A 82 -13.76 -18.37 -0.57
C ARG A 82 -14.94 -19.11 -1.19
N SER A 83 -14.70 -20.19 -1.94
CA SER A 83 -15.77 -21.00 -2.53
C SER A 83 -16.65 -21.67 -1.46
N ALA A 84 -16.04 -22.21 -0.40
CA ALA A 84 -16.74 -22.83 0.72
C ALA A 84 -17.59 -21.79 1.48
N ALA A 85 -17.05 -20.61 1.76
CA ALA A 85 -17.79 -19.51 2.37
C ALA A 85 -19.02 -19.11 1.55
N ARG A 86 -18.87 -19.03 0.22
CA ARG A 86 -19.99 -18.73 -0.70
C ARG A 86 -21.03 -19.86 -0.73
N ALA A 87 -20.62 -21.12 -0.63
CA ALA A 87 -21.53 -22.26 -0.55
C ALA A 87 -22.34 -22.28 0.76
N LEU A 88 -21.77 -21.75 1.85
CA LEU A 88 -22.46 -21.53 3.13
C LEU A 88 -23.36 -20.28 3.16
N GLY A 89 -23.55 -19.61 2.01
CA GLY A 89 -24.44 -18.46 1.89
C GLY A 89 -23.83 -17.11 2.32
N LEU A 90 -22.54 -17.04 2.67
CA LEU A 90 -21.91 -15.78 3.05
C LEU A 90 -21.77 -14.83 1.85
N SER A 91 -22.11 -13.56 2.02
CA SER A 91 -21.81 -12.48 1.05
C SER A 91 -20.29 -12.28 0.86
N GLU A 92 -19.88 -11.54 -0.17
CA GLU A 92 -18.45 -11.20 -0.38
C GLU A 92 -17.85 -10.48 0.84
N ARG A 93 -18.59 -9.52 1.43
CA ARG A 93 -18.15 -8.78 2.62
C ARG A 93 -18.01 -9.69 3.84
N GLN A 94 -18.96 -10.60 4.04
CA GLN A 94 -18.87 -11.60 5.11
C GLN A 94 -17.72 -12.58 4.88
N THR A 95 -17.51 -13.04 3.64
CA THR A 95 -16.40 -13.92 3.28
C THR A 95 -15.07 -13.23 3.57
N LEU A 96 -14.91 -11.96 3.19
CA LEU A 96 -13.71 -11.20 3.50
C LEU A 96 -13.49 -11.07 5.01
N ARG A 97 -14.51 -10.67 5.77
CA ARG A 97 -14.40 -10.41 7.22
C ARG A 97 -14.21 -11.67 8.06
N HIS A 98 -14.84 -12.79 7.70
CA HIS A 98 -14.91 -13.98 8.55
C HIS A 98 -14.03 -15.15 8.07
N VAL A 99 -13.48 -15.08 6.85
CA VAL A 99 -12.71 -16.19 6.27
C VAL A 99 -11.35 -15.75 5.71
N VAL A 100 -11.25 -14.55 5.13
CA VAL A 100 -10.01 -14.10 4.47
C VAL A 100 -9.13 -13.22 5.35
N LEU A 101 -9.73 -12.30 6.11
CA LEU A 101 -9.02 -11.35 6.98
C LEU A 101 -8.60 -11.88 8.38
N PRO A 102 -9.37 -12.75 9.06
CA PRO A 102 -9.10 -13.08 10.47
C PRO A 102 -7.96 -14.08 10.66
#